data_AF-A0A9W6R6D4-F1
#
_entry.id   AF-A0A9W6R6D4-F1
#
_cell.length_a   1.000
_cell.length_b   1.000
_cell.length_c   1.000
_cell.angle_alpha   90.00
_cell.angle_beta   90.00
_cell.angle_gamma   90.00
#
_symmetry.space_group_name_H-M   'P 1'
#
loop_
_entity.id
_entity.type
_entity.pdbx_description
1 polymer ?
#
loop_
_entity_poly.entity_id
_entity_poly.type
_entity_poly.pdbx_seq_one_letter_code
_entity_poly.pdbx_strand_id
1 'polypeptide(L)'
;MGIDDAPARSAVGGRGLGIAFWRLWGSAGLSDLANGTLQVAVPLVAVGLTRSPTLIAGATFAFTLPWLLFALPAGALVDRLDRRRVMLGANVVRASLVAVFLLAVLLDAGTICALYVIAFGVGVAETIYESAAQSIVPQVVRRDQLPRANGRLYAAQLTANEFVGPPLAGFLVTVGVAFAVAVPVGLWVVAVVALCLMRGSFRIERRQHVSVRADIGEGLRFLWHQRLLRKFTVMVGVFNLASSATFAVLVLYAVGPTSAMGLSGQAFGVLLTTVAAGSVVGSFVAHYLERLLGRARTLVLSFLAGTLVAGVPAVTANAYLIGITFFVGGAGVLVSNVVTVTLRQRITPDRLLGRVNSSHRLVAWGTKPLGAAVGGVLAQLLGLRAVFGIMGLVSLAALALLTGVTDQAMETAERDAV
;
A
#
# COMPACT_ATOMS: atom_id res chain seq x y z
N MET A 1 -24.55 24.18 46.00
CA MET A 1 -24.10 22.90 46.57
C MET A 1 -24.59 21.80 45.64
N GLY A 2 -23.68 20.98 45.08
CA GLY A 2 -23.97 19.88 44.13
C GLY A 2 -23.47 20.16 42.71
N ILE A 3 -22.15 20.27 42.47
CA ILE A 3 -21.18 19.21 42.10
C ILE A 3 -21.32 18.79 40.62
N ASP A 4 -20.36 19.27 39.83
CA ASP A 4 -20.02 18.89 38.46
C ASP A 4 -19.65 17.40 38.38
N ASP A 5 -20.41 16.62 37.60
CA ASP A 5 -20.00 15.29 37.13
C ASP A 5 -19.43 15.40 35.70
N ALA A 6 -18.18 15.86 35.60
CA ALA A 6 -17.35 15.66 34.42
C ALA A 6 -16.67 14.28 34.50
N PRO A 7 -16.86 13.36 33.53
CA PRO A 7 -16.22 12.06 33.60
C PRO A 7 -14.69 12.21 33.44
N ALA A 8 -13.99 11.56 34.37
CA ALA A 8 -12.55 11.57 34.58
C ALA A 8 -11.74 11.44 33.27
N ARG A 9 -11.14 12.57 32.85
CA ARG A 9 -9.92 12.55 32.04
C ARG A 9 -8.77 12.13 32.94
N SER A 10 -8.54 10.83 33.08
CA SER A 10 -7.36 10.34 33.79
C SER A 10 -6.10 10.82 33.08
N ALA A 11 -5.39 11.73 33.74
CA ALA A 11 -4.02 12.10 33.43
C ALA A 11 -3.13 10.86 33.50
N VAL A 12 -2.42 10.56 32.41
CA VAL A 12 -1.15 9.84 32.48
C VAL A 12 -0.08 10.83 32.08
N GLY A 13 0.64 11.32 33.09
CA GLY A 13 1.87 12.06 32.92
C GLY A 13 2.92 11.17 32.25
N GLY A 14 3.28 11.53 31.02
CA GLY A 14 4.38 10.94 30.28
C GLY A 14 4.40 11.53 28.88
N ARG A 15 5.54 12.06 28.43
CA ARG A 15 5.74 12.58 27.05
C ARG A 15 5.65 11.48 25.96
N GLY A 16 5.16 10.29 26.30
CA GLY A 16 5.04 9.12 25.44
C GLY A 16 3.64 8.98 24.83
N LEU A 17 3.52 8.15 23.78
CA LEU A 17 2.30 7.94 23.01
C LEU A 17 1.26 7.04 23.72
N GLY A 18 1.57 6.52 24.90
CA GLY A 18 0.69 5.64 25.69
C GLY A 18 0.66 4.18 25.22
N ILE A 19 0.22 3.28 26.10
CA ILE A 19 0.21 1.83 25.85
C ILE A 19 -0.81 1.43 24.78
N ALA A 20 -1.94 2.13 24.69
CA ALA A 20 -2.97 1.88 23.69
C ALA A 20 -2.42 2.11 22.26
N PHE A 21 -1.64 3.17 22.06
CA PHE A 21 -0.95 3.42 20.80
C PHE A 21 0.04 2.29 20.47
N TRP A 22 0.87 1.85 21.41
CA TRP A 22 1.86 0.79 21.13
C TRP A 22 1.23 -0.56 20.83
N ARG A 23 0.07 -0.88 21.43
CA ARG A 23 -0.72 -2.06 21.08
C ARG A 23 -1.31 -1.95 19.67
N LEU A 24 -1.86 -0.78 19.32
CA LEU A 24 -2.32 -0.49 17.95
C LEU A 24 -1.16 -0.61 16.95
N TRP A 25 -0.01 -0.01 17.27
CA TRP A 25 1.19 -0.01 16.46
C TRP A 25 1.72 -1.42 16.21
N GLY A 26 1.79 -2.26 17.26
CA GLY A 26 2.21 -3.65 17.14
C GLY A 26 1.22 -4.48 16.31
N SER A 27 -0.08 -4.31 16.53
CA SER A 27 -1.09 -4.96 15.69
C SER A 27 -0.99 -4.52 14.23
N ALA A 28 -0.82 -3.23 13.97
CA ALA A 28 -0.73 -2.70 12.62
C ALA A 28 0.48 -3.27 11.90
N GLY A 29 1.66 -3.22 12.53
CA GLY A 29 2.88 -3.80 11.97
C GLY A 29 2.74 -5.30 11.67
N LEU A 30 2.18 -6.09 12.58
CA LEU A 30 1.98 -7.53 12.35
C LEU A 30 0.98 -7.81 11.20
N SER A 31 -0.12 -7.05 11.17
CA SER A 31 -1.15 -7.20 10.13
C SER A 31 -0.64 -6.80 8.76
N ASP A 32 0.16 -5.74 8.68
CA ASP A 32 0.75 -5.25 7.45
C ASP A 32 1.90 -6.16 6.97
N LEU A 33 2.62 -6.80 7.90
CA LEU A 33 3.62 -7.82 7.57
C LEU A 33 2.96 -9.05 6.93
N ALA A 34 1.82 -9.47 7.47
CA ALA A 34 1.01 -10.55 6.90
C ALA A 34 0.50 -10.19 5.49
N ASN A 35 0.05 -8.95 5.30
CA ASN A 35 -0.39 -8.46 3.99
C ASN A 35 0.79 -8.44 2.98
N GLY A 36 1.95 -7.91 3.39
CA GLY A 36 3.13 -7.82 2.52
C GLY A 36 3.69 -9.18 2.11
N THR A 37 3.66 -10.15 3.02
CA THR A 37 4.02 -11.54 2.71
C THR A 37 3.03 -12.18 1.73
N LEU A 38 1.72 -11.97 1.96
CA LEU A 38 0.68 -12.55 1.11
C LEU A 38 0.69 -12.00 -0.33
N GLN A 39 1.03 -10.72 -0.51
CA GLN A 39 1.13 -10.10 -1.85
C GLN A 39 2.11 -10.83 -2.78
N VAL A 40 3.18 -11.42 -2.24
CA VAL A 40 4.13 -12.24 -3.01
C VAL A 40 3.66 -13.69 -3.11
N ALA A 41 3.04 -14.23 -2.05
CA ALA A 41 2.56 -15.60 -2.03
C ALA A 41 1.42 -15.87 -3.03
N VAL A 42 0.46 -14.95 -3.18
CA VAL A 42 -0.70 -15.09 -4.08
C VAL A 42 -0.30 -15.39 -5.53
N PRO A 43 0.53 -14.58 -6.21
CA PRO A 43 0.94 -14.88 -7.58
C PRO A 43 1.78 -16.15 -7.69
N LEU A 44 2.58 -16.50 -6.67
CA LEU A 44 3.35 -17.75 -6.65
C LEU A 44 2.45 -18.98 -6.53
N VAL A 45 1.39 -18.92 -5.70
CA VAL A 45 0.38 -19.99 -5.65
C VAL A 45 -0.35 -20.09 -6.99
N ALA A 46 -0.72 -18.96 -7.61
CA ALA A 46 -1.40 -18.96 -8.90
C ALA A 46 -0.57 -19.66 -9.99
N VAL A 47 0.75 -19.45 -10.02
CA VAL A 47 1.68 -20.13 -10.95
C VAL A 47 1.75 -21.64 -10.72
N GLY A 48 1.49 -22.10 -9.48
CA GLY A 48 1.35 -23.52 -9.18
C GLY A 48 0.05 -24.14 -9.72
N LEU A 49 -1.01 -23.33 -9.88
CA LEU A 49 -2.33 -23.78 -10.31
C LEU A 49 -2.57 -23.63 -11.82
N THR A 50 -1.90 -22.67 -12.47
CA THR A 50 -2.09 -22.40 -13.90
C THR A 50 -0.85 -21.75 -14.52
N ARG A 51 -0.77 -21.82 -15.85
CA ARG A 51 0.29 -21.15 -16.66
C ARG A 51 -0.24 -19.97 -17.45
N SER A 52 -1.54 -19.67 -17.41
CA SER A 52 -2.12 -18.56 -18.16
C SER A 52 -1.78 -17.21 -17.51
N PRO A 53 -1.17 -16.25 -18.25
CA PRO A 53 -0.86 -14.92 -17.75
C PRO A 53 -2.08 -14.14 -17.25
N THR A 54 -3.21 -14.22 -17.95
CA THR A 54 -4.44 -13.55 -17.53
C THR A 54 -5.02 -14.14 -16.26
N LEU A 55 -4.89 -15.45 -16.06
CA LEU A 55 -5.37 -16.07 -14.82
C LEU A 55 -4.50 -15.71 -13.61
N ILE A 56 -3.17 -15.66 -13.78
CA ILE A 56 -2.27 -15.24 -12.70
C ILE A 56 -2.46 -13.75 -12.37
N ALA A 57 -2.51 -12.89 -13.39
CA ALA A 57 -2.81 -11.48 -13.21
C ALA A 57 -4.21 -11.26 -12.61
N GLY A 58 -5.17 -12.14 -12.92
CA GLY A 58 -6.50 -12.16 -12.34
C GLY A 58 -6.52 -12.33 -10.82
N ALA A 59 -5.55 -13.05 -10.23
CA ALA A 59 -5.44 -13.18 -8.78
C ALA A 59 -5.03 -11.85 -8.12
N THR A 60 -4.04 -11.16 -8.70
CA THR A 60 -3.64 -9.81 -8.27
C THR A 60 -4.75 -8.79 -8.50
N PHE A 61 -5.48 -8.91 -9.60
CA PHE A 61 -6.66 -8.08 -9.88
C PHE A 61 -7.73 -8.29 -8.79
N ALA A 62 -8.12 -9.54 -8.52
CA ALA A 62 -9.08 -9.87 -7.47
C ALA A 62 -8.66 -9.32 -6.10
N PHE A 63 -7.36 -9.42 -5.76
CA PHE A 63 -6.82 -8.89 -4.50
C PHE A 63 -6.90 -7.36 -4.38
N THR A 64 -6.66 -6.65 -5.48
CA THR A 64 -6.57 -5.18 -5.48
C THR A 64 -7.87 -4.48 -5.85
N LEU A 65 -8.80 -5.16 -6.53
CA LEU A 65 -10.10 -4.64 -6.95
C LEU A 65 -10.93 -4.02 -5.81
N PRO A 66 -10.94 -4.57 -4.58
CA PRO A 66 -11.68 -3.98 -3.47
C PRO A 66 -11.29 -2.55 -3.13
N TRP A 67 -10.03 -2.14 -3.37
CA TRP A 67 -9.62 -0.74 -3.17
C TRP A 67 -10.36 0.22 -4.10
N LEU A 68 -10.66 -0.20 -5.32
CA LEU A 68 -11.43 0.59 -6.27
C LEU A 68 -12.92 0.64 -5.90
N LEU A 69 -13.49 -0.50 -5.49
CA LEU A 69 -14.93 -0.63 -5.25
C LEU A 69 -15.36 -0.16 -3.86
N PHE A 70 -14.54 -0.41 -2.84
CA PHE A 70 -14.95 -0.32 -1.44
C PHE A 70 -14.16 0.69 -0.61
N ALA A 71 -13.16 1.41 -1.14
CA ALA A 71 -12.42 2.41 -0.36
C ALA A 71 -13.33 3.49 0.25
N LEU A 72 -14.30 4.00 -0.52
CA LEU A 72 -15.24 5.02 -0.03
C LEU A 72 -16.32 4.43 0.90
N PRO A 73 -17.01 3.31 0.55
CA PRO A 73 -17.93 2.64 1.46
C PRO A 73 -17.30 2.20 2.79
N ALA A 74 -16.05 1.71 2.77
CA ALA A 74 -15.32 1.28 3.94
C ALA A 74 -15.16 2.40 4.97
N GLY A 75 -14.77 3.60 4.52
CA GLY A 75 -14.68 4.78 5.39
C GLY A 75 -16.02 5.12 6.05
N ALA A 76 -17.11 5.10 5.27
CA ALA A 76 -18.45 5.38 5.77
C ALA A 76 -18.95 4.33 6.80
N LEU A 77 -18.60 3.06 6.59
CA LEU A 77 -18.92 1.96 7.50
C LEU A 77 -18.14 2.07 8.81
N VAL A 78 -16.83 2.27 8.71
CA VAL A 78 -15.90 2.42 9.86
C VAL A 78 -16.31 3.56 10.76
N ASP A 79 -16.85 4.63 10.21
CA ASP A 79 -17.32 5.78 10.98
C ASP A 79 -18.50 5.49 11.92
N ARG A 80 -19.30 4.46 11.62
CA ARG A 80 -20.50 4.11 12.40
C ARG A 80 -20.23 3.07 13.48
N LEU A 81 -19.15 2.32 13.32
CA LEU A 81 -18.79 1.17 14.13
C LEU A 81 -17.65 1.52 15.10
N ASP A 82 -17.45 0.65 16.09
CA ASP A 82 -16.24 0.69 16.89
C ASP A 82 -15.04 0.27 16.01
N ARG A 83 -14.07 1.17 15.85
CA ARG A 83 -12.95 0.99 14.92
C ARG A 83 -12.06 -0.19 15.32
N ARG A 84 -11.90 -0.45 16.62
CA ARG A 84 -11.14 -1.60 17.11
C ARG A 84 -11.87 -2.90 16.77
N ARG A 85 -13.19 -2.96 16.94
CA ARG A 85 -13.98 -4.15 16.56
C ARG A 85 -13.93 -4.41 15.06
N VAL A 86 -13.94 -3.35 14.24
CA VAL A 86 -13.79 -3.48 12.78
C VAL A 86 -12.41 -4.03 12.42
N MET A 87 -11.33 -3.51 13.02
CA MET A 87 -9.98 -4.03 12.81
C MET A 87 -9.85 -5.51 13.21
N LEU A 88 -10.40 -5.87 14.38
CA LEU A 88 -10.45 -7.27 14.86
C LEU A 88 -11.17 -8.17 13.86
N GLY A 89 -12.39 -7.80 13.47
CA GLY A 89 -13.19 -8.57 12.52
C GLY A 89 -12.50 -8.75 11.17
N ALA A 90 -11.88 -7.69 10.66
CA ALA A 90 -11.14 -7.76 9.39
C ALA A 90 -9.97 -8.74 9.46
N ASN A 91 -9.15 -8.70 10.53
CA ASN A 91 -8.03 -9.64 10.68
C ASN A 91 -8.50 -11.09 10.86
N VAL A 92 -9.59 -11.32 11.61
CA VAL A 92 -10.20 -12.65 11.74
C VAL A 92 -10.69 -13.17 10.38
N VAL A 93 -11.37 -12.33 9.60
CA VAL A 93 -11.86 -12.71 8.26
C VAL A 93 -10.68 -13.07 7.35
N ARG A 94 -9.62 -12.25 7.32
CA ARG A 94 -8.43 -12.56 6.48
C ARG A 94 -7.74 -13.85 6.89
N ALA A 95 -7.49 -14.03 8.20
CA ALA A 95 -6.89 -15.25 8.72
C ALA A 95 -7.73 -16.48 8.36
N SER A 96 -9.05 -16.38 8.51
CA SER A 96 -9.98 -17.48 8.21
C SER A 96 -10.01 -17.81 6.71
N LEU A 97 -10.12 -16.80 5.84
CA LEU A 97 -10.14 -16.99 4.39
C LEU A 97 -8.84 -17.66 3.90
N VAL A 98 -7.69 -17.17 4.35
CA VAL A 98 -6.39 -17.73 3.95
C VAL A 98 -6.17 -19.12 4.56
N ALA A 99 -6.62 -19.37 5.79
CA ALA A 99 -6.55 -20.70 6.41
C ALA A 99 -7.43 -21.73 5.67
N VAL A 100 -8.66 -21.35 5.27
CA VAL A 100 -9.55 -22.19 4.47
C VAL A 100 -8.92 -22.51 3.11
N PHE A 101 -8.33 -21.52 2.46
CA PHE A 101 -7.63 -21.74 1.19
C PHE A 101 -6.41 -22.64 1.35
N LEU A 102 -5.61 -22.43 2.38
CA LEU A 102 -4.47 -23.30 2.70
C LEU A 102 -4.93 -24.74 2.88
N LEU A 103 -6.01 -24.98 3.64
CA LEU A 103 -6.56 -26.31 3.82
C LEU A 103 -7.03 -26.91 2.49
N ALA A 104 -7.70 -26.14 1.64
CA ALA A 104 -8.12 -26.60 0.32
C ALA A 104 -6.91 -27.00 -0.56
N VAL A 105 -5.81 -26.24 -0.52
CA VAL A 105 -4.57 -26.60 -1.23
C VAL A 105 -3.94 -27.86 -0.66
N LEU A 106 -3.91 -28.02 0.67
CA LEU A 106 -3.36 -29.22 1.32
C LEU A 106 -4.18 -30.49 1.09
N LEU A 107 -5.47 -30.33 0.75
CA LEU A 107 -6.39 -31.43 0.39
C LEU A 107 -6.50 -31.63 -1.13
N ASP A 108 -5.59 -31.06 -1.92
CA ASP A 108 -5.59 -31.10 -3.39
C ASP A 108 -6.88 -30.59 -4.05
N ALA A 109 -7.67 -29.78 -3.33
CA ALA A 109 -8.90 -29.14 -3.79
C ALA A 109 -8.70 -27.66 -4.17
N GLY A 110 -7.45 -27.18 -4.19
CA GLY A 110 -7.10 -25.81 -4.53
C GLY A 110 -7.37 -25.49 -6.00
N THR A 111 -8.25 -24.52 -6.27
CA THR A 111 -8.55 -24.06 -7.63
C THR A 111 -8.24 -22.58 -7.81
N ILE A 112 -8.01 -22.15 -9.05
CA ILE A 112 -7.80 -20.73 -9.37
C ILE A 112 -9.04 -19.89 -9.01
N CYS A 113 -10.23 -20.44 -9.17
CA CYS A 113 -11.48 -19.78 -8.79
C CYS A 113 -11.56 -19.58 -7.27
N ALA A 114 -11.20 -20.59 -6.48
CA ALA A 114 -11.10 -20.46 -5.03
C ALA A 114 -10.08 -19.37 -4.65
N LEU A 115 -8.91 -19.34 -5.31
CA LEU A 115 -7.91 -18.30 -5.07
C LEU A 115 -8.47 -16.89 -5.34
N TYR A 116 -9.28 -16.68 -6.39
CA TYR A 116 -9.91 -15.39 -6.66
C TYR A 116 -10.90 -14.96 -5.58
N VAL A 117 -11.78 -15.86 -5.16
CA VAL A 117 -12.76 -15.58 -4.11
C VAL A 117 -12.06 -15.17 -2.82
N ILE A 118 -11.01 -15.90 -2.47
CA ILE A 118 -10.21 -15.65 -1.26
C ILE A 118 -9.41 -14.34 -1.40
N ALA A 119 -8.72 -14.13 -2.52
CA ALA A 119 -7.97 -12.89 -2.77
C ALA A 119 -8.88 -11.67 -2.71
N PHE A 120 -10.06 -11.73 -3.32
CA PHE A 120 -11.07 -10.67 -3.25
C PHE A 120 -11.58 -10.44 -1.82
N GLY A 121 -11.95 -11.51 -1.11
CA GLY A 121 -12.41 -11.40 0.28
C GLY A 121 -11.35 -10.81 1.21
N VAL A 122 -10.09 -11.21 1.04
CA VAL A 122 -8.96 -10.63 1.78
C VAL A 122 -8.79 -9.15 1.42
N GLY A 123 -8.86 -8.78 0.13
CA GLY A 123 -8.78 -7.37 -0.30
C GLY A 123 -9.92 -6.49 0.25
N VAL A 124 -11.14 -7.02 0.38
CA VAL A 124 -12.26 -6.32 1.03
C VAL A 124 -11.96 -6.08 2.51
N ALA A 125 -11.53 -7.11 3.23
CA ALA A 125 -11.13 -6.98 4.63
C ALA A 125 -9.91 -6.06 4.80
N GLU A 126 -8.98 -6.04 3.84
CA GLU A 126 -7.84 -5.10 3.74
C GLU A 126 -8.33 -3.66 3.72
N THR A 127 -9.20 -3.35 2.76
CA THR A 127 -9.74 -2.01 2.54
C THR A 127 -10.47 -1.46 3.78
N ILE A 128 -11.24 -2.32 4.44
CA ILE A 128 -12.00 -1.98 5.66
C ILE A 128 -11.08 -1.71 6.85
N TYR A 129 -10.13 -2.60 7.10
CA TYR A 129 -9.18 -2.45 8.20
C TYR A 129 -8.33 -1.21 8.06
N GLU A 130 -7.81 -0.93 6.87
CA GLU A 130 -6.95 0.22 6.64
C GLU A 130 -7.68 1.53 6.93
N SER A 131 -8.96 1.60 6.56
CA SER A 131 -9.83 2.73 6.88
C SER A 131 -10.04 2.88 8.39
N ALA A 132 -10.15 1.76 9.13
CA ALA A 132 -10.26 1.75 10.59
C ALA A 132 -8.94 2.11 11.30
N ALA A 133 -7.82 1.54 10.85
CA ALA A 133 -6.48 1.73 11.40
C ALA A 133 -6.03 3.19 11.34
N GLN A 134 -6.36 3.90 10.27
CA GLN A 134 -6.08 5.34 10.17
C GLN A 134 -6.99 6.17 11.08
N SER A 135 -8.27 5.79 11.15
CA SER A 135 -9.28 6.58 11.86
C SER A 135 -9.28 6.38 13.38
N ILE A 136 -8.61 5.35 13.88
CA ILE A 136 -8.49 5.07 15.32
C ILE A 136 -7.34 5.88 15.97
N VAL A 137 -6.34 6.33 15.21
CA VAL A 137 -5.16 7.07 15.73
C VAL A 137 -5.56 8.29 16.58
N PRO A 138 -6.48 9.17 16.14
CA PRO A 138 -6.86 10.34 16.94
C PRO A 138 -7.58 10.04 18.25
N GLN A 139 -7.98 8.79 18.47
CA GLN A 139 -8.65 8.34 19.69
C GLN A 139 -7.69 7.68 20.69
N VAL A 140 -6.49 7.29 20.25
CA VAL A 140 -5.47 6.65 21.11
C VAL A 140 -4.40 7.61 21.59
N VAL A 141 -4.24 8.77 20.94
CA VAL A 141 -3.24 9.79 21.30
C VAL A 141 -3.86 11.17 21.42
N ARG A 142 -3.17 12.07 22.12
CA ARG A 142 -3.56 13.48 22.19
C ARG A 142 -3.35 14.19 20.84
N ARG A 143 -4.11 15.27 20.61
CA ARG A 143 -4.04 16.06 19.36
C ARG A 143 -2.64 16.59 19.06
N ASP A 144 -1.89 17.04 20.07
CA ASP A 144 -0.52 17.53 19.94
C ASP A 144 0.49 16.43 19.55
N GLN A 145 0.13 15.16 19.75
CA GLN A 145 0.97 14.00 19.43
C GLN A 145 0.60 13.32 18.11
N LEU A 146 -0.49 13.77 17.45
CA LEU A 146 -1.01 13.17 16.21
C LEU A 146 0.03 13.05 15.09
N PRO A 147 0.83 14.08 14.77
CA PRO A 147 1.83 13.96 13.70
C PRO A 147 2.85 12.86 14.00
N ARG A 148 3.33 12.81 15.26
CA ARG A 148 4.31 11.80 15.73
C ARG A 148 3.71 10.39 15.73
N ALA A 149 2.46 10.25 16.15
CA ALA A 149 1.74 8.97 16.18
C ALA A 149 1.52 8.44 14.76
N ASN A 150 1.00 9.27 13.86
CA ASN A 150 0.79 8.91 12.45
C ASN A 150 2.10 8.56 11.76
N GLY A 151 3.17 9.34 11.95
CA GLY A 151 4.47 9.06 11.36
C GLY A 151 5.02 7.70 11.79
N ARG A 152 4.93 7.35 13.08
CA ARG A 152 5.39 6.04 13.60
C ARG A 152 4.53 4.88 13.15
N LEU A 153 3.21 5.06 13.11
CA LEU A 153 2.30 4.04 12.62
C LEU A 153 2.57 3.79 11.14
N TYR A 154 2.49 4.83 10.31
CA TYR A 154 2.75 4.74 8.88
C TYR A 154 4.11 4.13 8.56
N ALA A 155 5.18 4.54 9.26
CA ALA A 155 6.49 3.93 9.08
C ALA A 155 6.48 2.43 9.38
N ALA A 156 5.83 1.99 10.46
CA ALA A 156 5.73 0.56 10.77
C ALA A 156 4.90 -0.22 9.76
N GLN A 157 3.79 0.35 9.28
CA GLN A 157 2.96 -0.29 8.25
C GLN A 157 3.74 -0.43 6.94
N LEU A 158 4.40 0.65 6.51
CA LEU A 158 5.21 0.67 5.31
C LEU A 158 6.36 -0.34 5.44
N THR A 159 7.15 -0.28 6.52
CA THR A 159 8.22 -1.23 6.81
C THR A 159 7.72 -2.68 6.85
N ALA A 160 6.61 -2.94 7.49
CA ALA A 160 6.09 -4.29 7.54
C ALA A 160 5.61 -4.79 6.16
N ASN A 161 4.84 -3.97 5.45
CA ASN A 161 4.17 -4.35 4.21
C ASN A 161 5.10 -4.38 2.99
N GLU A 162 5.84 -3.30 2.78
CA GLU A 162 6.63 -3.11 1.56
C GLU A 162 8.08 -3.56 1.75
N PHE A 163 8.59 -3.52 2.99
CA PHE A 163 10.00 -3.78 3.26
C PHE A 163 10.32 -5.19 3.75
N VAL A 164 9.65 -5.62 4.83
CA VAL A 164 9.94 -6.90 5.47
C VAL A 164 9.10 -8.01 4.85
N GLY A 165 7.86 -7.71 4.44
CA GLY A 165 6.91 -8.65 3.87
C GLY A 165 7.43 -9.41 2.65
N PRO A 166 7.83 -8.75 1.54
CA PRO A 166 8.27 -9.44 0.34
C PRO A 166 9.52 -10.33 0.53
N PRO A 167 10.59 -9.87 1.23
CA PRO A 167 11.71 -10.75 1.62
C PRO A 167 11.30 -11.95 2.43
N LEU A 168 10.45 -11.71 3.44
CA LEU A 168 9.98 -12.78 4.28
C LEU A 168 9.21 -13.80 3.46
N ALA A 169 8.30 -13.39 2.57
CA ALA A 169 7.59 -14.30 1.69
C ALA A 169 8.51 -15.10 0.77
N GLY A 170 9.50 -14.43 0.16
CA GLY A 170 10.52 -15.08 -0.65
C GLY A 170 11.26 -16.20 0.09
N PHE A 171 11.68 -15.90 1.33
CA PHE A 171 12.31 -16.88 2.21
C PHE A 171 11.34 -17.99 2.63
N LEU A 172 10.10 -17.66 2.99
CA LEU A 172 9.12 -18.65 3.42
C LEU A 172 8.78 -19.66 2.32
N VAL A 173 8.78 -19.22 1.06
CA VAL A 173 8.59 -20.10 -0.11
C VAL A 173 9.72 -21.11 -0.25
N THR A 174 10.92 -20.85 0.29
CA THR A 174 12.02 -21.83 0.32
C THR A 174 11.67 -23.06 1.15
N VAL A 175 10.91 -22.86 2.24
CA VAL A 175 10.44 -23.92 3.13
C VAL A 175 9.22 -24.62 2.52
N GLY A 176 8.36 -23.85 1.85
CA GLY A 176 7.26 -24.37 1.05
C GLY A 176 6.14 -23.36 0.87
N VAL A 177 5.39 -23.49 -0.21
CA VAL A 177 4.26 -22.60 -0.53
C VAL A 177 3.20 -22.62 0.58
N ALA A 178 2.90 -23.80 1.15
CA ALA A 178 1.99 -23.94 2.28
C ALA A 178 2.44 -23.12 3.50
N PHE A 179 3.74 -23.12 3.80
CA PHE A 179 4.30 -22.35 4.90
C PHE A 179 4.25 -20.83 4.64
N ALA A 180 4.53 -20.41 3.40
CA ALA A 180 4.41 -19.01 2.99
C ALA A 180 2.98 -18.46 3.10
N VAL A 181 1.96 -19.32 2.97
CA VAL A 181 0.55 -18.97 3.15
C VAL A 181 0.12 -19.08 4.62
N ALA A 182 0.69 -20.00 5.39
CA ALA A 182 0.38 -20.20 6.81
C ALA A 182 0.89 -19.07 7.72
N VAL A 183 2.07 -18.53 7.45
CA VAL A 183 2.66 -17.45 8.28
C VAL A 183 1.79 -16.18 8.34
N PRO A 184 1.24 -15.66 7.22
CA PRO A 184 0.26 -14.57 7.26
C PRO A 184 -0.92 -14.81 8.22
N VAL A 185 -1.46 -16.04 8.25
CA VAL A 185 -2.55 -16.43 9.16
C VAL A 185 -2.11 -16.27 10.61
N GLY A 186 -0.94 -16.80 10.97
CA GLY A 186 -0.37 -16.66 12.32
C GLY A 186 -0.15 -15.20 12.70
N LEU A 187 0.41 -14.40 11.80
CA LEU A 187 0.65 -12.96 12.02
C LEU A 187 -0.65 -12.19 12.28
N TRP A 188 -1.72 -12.45 11.52
CA TRP A 188 -3.02 -11.84 11.78
C TRP A 188 -3.63 -12.30 13.10
N VAL A 189 -3.47 -13.57 13.49
CA VAL A 189 -3.92 -14.06 14.80
C VAL A 189 -3.21 -13.32 15.94
N VAL A 190 -1.88 -13.15 15.84
CA VAL A 190 -1.13 -12.38 16.85
C VAL A 190 -1.55 -10.90 16.84
N ALA A 191 -1.83 -10.31 15.67
CA ALA A 191 -2.38 -8.96 15.57
C ALA A 191 -3.76 -8.83 16.26
N VAL A 192 -4.63 -9.83 16.09
CA VAL A 192 -5.94 -9.91 16.78
C VAL A 192 -5.74 -9.95 18.30
N VAL A 193 -4.80 -10.77 18.79
CA VAL A 193 -4.48 -10.82 20.23
C VAL A 193 -4.00 -9.45 20.74
N ALA A 194 -3.11 -8.77 20.00
CA ALA A 194 -2.63 -7.43 20.36
C ALA A 194 -3.78 -6.40 20.45
N LEU A 195 -4.75 -6.44 19.53
CA LEU A 195 -5.95 -5.60 19.57
C LEU A 195 -6.91 -5.99 20.70
N CYS A 196 -7.04 -7.29 21.02
CA CYS A 196 -7.83 -7.76 22.16
C CYS A 196 -7.31 -7.18 23.48
N LEU A 197 -6.00 -6.98 23.60
CA LEU A 197 -5.38 -6.35 24.77
C LEU A 197 -5.62 -4.83 24.87
N MET A 198 -6.04 -4.15 23.80
CA MET A 198 -6.45 -2.74 23.88
C MET A 198 -7.77 -2.63 24.66
N ARG A 199 -7.81 -1.85 25.75
CA ARG A 199 -9.05 -1.60 26.51
C ARG A 199 -9.67 -0.27 26.07
N GLY A 200 -11.00 -0.24 25.89
CA GLY A 200 -11.74 0.97 25.50
C GLY A 200 -12.79 0.74 24.41
N SER A 201 -13.67 1.73 24.26
CA SER A 201 -14.59 1.89 23.12
C SER A 201 -14.00 2.96 22.20
N PHE A 202 -13.91 2.66 20.90
CA PHE A 202 -13.36 3.55 19.87
C PHE A 202 -14.43 3.99 18.87
N ARG A 203 -15.65 4.16 19.40
CA ARG A 203 -16.80 4.69 18.69
C ARG A 203 -16.90 6.18 18.98
N ILE A 204 -17.04 6.99 17.91
CA ILE A 204 -17.29 8.43 18.05
C ILE A 204 -18.80 8.63 18.03
N GLU A 205 -19.35 9.28 19.07
CA GLU A 205 -20.71 9.82 19.00
C GLU A 205 -20.72 10.99 18.02
N ARG A 206 -21.37 10.81 16.86
CA ARG A 206 -21.52 11.89 15.87
C ARG A 206 -22.47 12.95 16.44
N ARG A 207 -21.98 14.18 16.59
CA ARG A 207 -22.82 15.35 16.86
C ARG A 207 -23.44 15.98 15.60
N GLN A 208 -22.98 15.65 14.39
CA GLN A 208 -23.56 16.19 13.14
C GLN A 208 -23.51 15.19 11.96
N HIS A 209 -24.60 15.18 11.17
CA HIS A 209 -24.75 14.45 9.91
C HIS A 209 -24.20 15.28 8.75
N VAL A 210 -22.92 15.17 8.44
CA VAL A 210 -22.41 15.62 7.13
C VAL A 210 -22.49 14.45 6.14
N SER A 211 -22.95 14.72 4.92
CA SER A 211 -23.04 13.73 3.85
C SER A 211 -21.64 13.28 3.43
N VAL A 212 -21.36 11.97 3.52
CA VAL A 212 -20.08 11.37 3.08
C VAL A 212 -19.80 11.69 1.61
N ARG A 213 -20.84 11.78 0.77
CA ARG A 213 -20.70 12.17 -0.64
C ARG A 213 -20.27 13.63 -0.79
N ALA A 214 -20.79 14.52 0.05
CA ALA A 214 -20.38 15.93 0.04
C ALA A 214 -18.92 16.09 0.48
N ASP A 215 -18.49 15.35 1.50
CA ASP A 215 -17.10 15.34 1.98
C ASP A 215 -16.11 14.82 0.92
N ILE A 216 -16.47 13.73 0.23
CA ILE A 216 -15.68 13.19 -0.90
C ILE A 216 -15.64 14.22 -2.04
N GLY A 217 -16.79 14.82 -2.37
CA GLY A 217 -16.91 15.83 -3.41
C GLY A 217 -16.06 17.06 -3.12
N GLU A 218 -16.02 17.55 -1.88
CA GLU A 218 -15.19 18.68 -1.48
C GLU A 218 -13.70 18.34 -1.56
N GLY A 219 -13.28 17.15 -1.10
CA GLY A 219 -11.89 16.70 -1.19
C GLY A 219 -11.41 16.54 -2.64
N LEU A 220 -12.23 15.91 -3.51
CA LEU A 220 -11.95 15.79 -4.94
C LEU A 220 -11.90 17.15 -5.63
N ARG A 221 -12.87 18.03 -5.34
CA ARG A 221 -12.92 19.37 -5.92
C ARG A 221 -11.67 20.15 -5.55
N PHE A 222 -11.29 20.17 -4.28
CA PHE A 222 -10.06 20.85 -3.83
C PHE A 222 -8.82 20.28 -4.53
N LEU A 223 -8.65 18.95 -4.53
CA LEU A 223 -7.54 18.27 -5.18
C LEU A 223 -7.44 18.63 -6.67
N TRP A 224 -8.57 18.71 -7.37
CA TRP A 224 -8.61 19.00 -8.79
C TRP A 224 -8.37 20.47 -9.13
N HIS A 225 -8.75 21.40 -8.25
CA HIS A 225 -8.47 22.83 -8.42
C HIS A 225 -7.02 23.17 -8.12
N GLN A 226 -6.40 22.49 -7.16
CA GLN A 226 -4.99 22.66 -6.84
C GLN A 226 -4.11 21.98 -7.89
N ARG A 227 -3.55 22.76 -8.82
CA ARG A 227 -2.78 22.29 -9.99
C ARG A 227 -1.65 21.33 -9.60
N LEU A 228 -0.95 21.63 -8.51
CA LEU A 228 0.19 20.86 -8.02
C LEU A 228 -0.26 19.50 -7.44
N LEU A 229 -1.28 19.49 -6.59
CA LEU A 229 -1.88 18.25 -6.05
C LEU A 229 -2.42 17.34 -7.15
N ARG A 230 -3.14 17.92 -8.12
CA ARG A 230 -3.68 17.18 -9.26
C ARG A 230 -2.57 16.48 -10.05
N LYS A 231 -1.50 17.20 -10.41
CA LYS A 231 -0.36 16.64 -11.15
C LYS A 231 0.27 15.46 -10.40
N PHE A 232 0.54 15.62 -9.09
CA PHE A 232 1.11 14.55 -8.29
C PHE A 232 0.19 13.34 -8.16
N THR A 233 -1.09 13.58 -7.92
CA THR A 233 -2.07 12.50 -7.75
C THR A 233 -2.23 11.68 -9.03
N VAL A 234 -2.32 12.33 -10.19
CA VAL A 234 -2.40 11.65 -11.50
C VAL A 234 -1.12 10.86 -11.76
N MET A 235 0.04 11.45 -11.52
CA MET A 235 1.32 10.78 -11.72
C MET A 235 1.48 9.55 -10.83
N VAL A 236 1.15 9.65 -9.54
CA VAL A 236 1.14 8.50 -8.62
C VAL A 236 0.17 7.42 -9.11
N GLY A 237 -1.00 7.81 -9.63
CA GLY A 237 -1.95 6.88 -10.23
C GLY A 237 -1.40 6.12 -11.44
N VAL A 238 -0.74 6.83 -12.37
CA VAL A 238 -0.11 6.23 -13.56
C VAL A 238 1.04 5.29 -13.17
N PHE A 239 1.89 5.70 -12.22
CA PHE A 239 2.97 4.85 -11.71
C PHE A 239 2.43 3.60 -11.02
N ASN A 240 1.40 3.71 -10.17
CA ASN A 240 0.79 2.53 -9.55
C ASN A 240 0.15 1.60 -10.58
N LEU A 241 -0.47 2.14 -11.64
CA LEU A 241 -0.99 1.35 -12.76
C LEU A 241 0.13 0.58 -13.45
N ALA A 242 1.20 1.28 -13.84
CA ALA A 242 2.34 0.68 -14.54
C ALA A 242 3.06 -0.37 -13.70
N SER A 243 3.37 -0.04 -12.43
CA SER A 243 3.99 -0.99 -11.49
C SER A 243 3.09 -2.20 -11.26
N SER A 244 1.77 -2.01 -11.08
CA SER A 244 0.86 -3.14 -10.86
C SER A 244 0.73 -4.03 -12.10
N ALA A 245 0.75 -3.47 -13.31
CA ALA A 245 0.80 -4.23 -14.55
C ALA A 245 2.09 -5.06 -14.66
N THR A 246 3.24 -4.44 -14.36
CA THR A 246 4.55 -5.09 -14.33
C THR A 246 4.58 -6.24 -13.31
N PHE A 247 4.25 -5.98 -12.03
CA PHE A 247 4.32 -6.98 -10.98
C PHE A 247 3.30 -8.12 -11.16
N ALA A 248 2.13 -7.86 -11.76
CA ALA A 248 1.13 -8.88 -12.02
C ALA A 248 1.64 -10.00 -12.95
N VAL A 249 2.52 -9.66 -13.90
CA VAL A 249 3.05 -10.62 -14.89
C VAL A 249 4.52 -10.99 -14.64
N LEU A 250 5.21 -10.26 -13.76
CA LEU A 250 6.63 -10.45 -13.48
C LEU A 250 6.96 -11.86 -13.02
N VAL A 251 6.09 -12.50 -12.22
CA VAL A 251 6.31 -13.86 -11.73
C VAL A 251 6.47 -14.87 -12.87
N LEU A 252 5.72 -14.71 -13.98
CA LEU A 252 5.83 -15.59 -15.16
C LEU A 252 7.10 -15.32 -15.97
N TYR A 253 7.56 -14.07 -15.98
CA TYR A 253 8.80 -13.69 -16.64
C TYR A 253 10.03 -14.17 -15.85
N ALA A 254 9.91 -14.20 -14.53
CA ALA A 254 10.99 -14.49 -13.60
C ALA A 254 11.13 -15.98 -13.25
N VAL A 255 10.03 -16.67 -12.97
CA VAL A 255 10.04 -17.95 -12.27
C VAL A 255 9.77 -19.14 -13.20
N GLY A 256 10.65 -20.14 -13.13
CA GLY A 256 10.47 -21.46 -13.74
C GLY A 256 11.38 -21.74 -14.93
N PRO A 257 11.49 -23.01 -15.37
CA PRO A 257 12.48 -23.43 -16.36
C PRO A 257 12.30 -22.81 -17.75
N THR A 258 11.05 -22.50 -18.11
CA THR A 258 10.67 -21.88 -19.38
C THR A 258 10.52 -20.36 -19.29
N SER A 259 10.80 -19.77 -18.12
CA SER A 259 10.76 -18.32 -17.93
C SER A 259 12.00 -17.66 -18.50
N ALA A 260 11.92 -16.37 -18.80
CA ALA A 260 13.04 -15.65 -19.40
C ALA A 260 14.24 -15.53 -18.43
N MET A 261 13.98 -15.38 -17.12
CA MET A 261 15.06 -15.29 -16.12
C MET A 261 15.48 -16.64 -15.54
N GLY A 262 14.64 -17.68 -15.63
CA GLY A 262 14.96 -19.01 -15.11
C GLY A 262 15.09 -19.09 -13.58
N LEU A 263 14.51 -18.16 -12.83
CA LEU A 263 14.69 -18.08 -11.38
C LEU A 263 13.86 -19.16 -10.66
N SER A 264 14.35 -19.61 -9.52
CA SER A 264 13.54 -20.30 -8.53
C SER A 264 12.58 -19.30 -7.85
N GLY A 265 11.51 -19.81 -7.22
CA GLY A 265 10.63 -18.95 -6.40
C GLY A 265 11.39 -18.21 -5.29
N GLN A 266 12.48 -18.81 -4.80
CA GLN A 266 13.37 -18.24 -3.78
C GLN A 266 14.13 -17.03 -4.34
N ALA A 267 14.78 -17.19 -5.50
CA ALA A 267 15.52 -16.12 -6.15
C ALA A 267 14.59 -15.00 -6.63
N PHE A 268 13.34 -15.30 -6.99
CA PHE A 268 12.33 -14.28 -7.25
C PHE A 268 11.95 -13.50 -5.99
N GLY A 269 11.79 -14.19 -4.86
CA GLY A 269 11.65 -13.56 -3.56
C GLY A 269 12.77 -12.55 -3.28
N VAL A 270 14.02 -13.00 -3.40
CA VAL A 270 15.25 -12.17 -3.28
C VAL A 270 15.25 -10.99 -4.27
N LEU A 271 14.79 -11.20 -5.50
CA LEU A 271 14.67 -10.12 -6.47
C LEU A 271 13.70 -9.04 -5.97
N LEU A 272 12.54 -9.42 -5.42
CA LEU A 272 11.58 -8.45 -4.86
C LEU A 272 12.12 -7.72 -3.62
N THR A 273 13.05 -8.34 -2.86
CA THR A 273 13.68 -7.68 -1.71
C THR A 273 14.56 -6.51 -2.10
N THR A 274 15.05 -6.48 -3.34
CA THR A 274 15.85 -5.35 -3.80
C THR A 274 15.05 -4.05 -3.79
N VAL A 275 13.75 -4.08 -4.12
CA VAL A 275 12.84 -2.93 -4.01
C VAL A 275 12.75 -2.42 -2.57
N ALA A 276 12.57 -3.35 -1.62
CA ALA A 276 12.57 -3.05 -0.20
C ALA A 276 13.90 -2.44 0.25
N ALA A 277 15.03 -3.10 -0.03
CA ALA A 277 16.35 -2.62 0.36
C ALA A 277 16.63 -1.21 -0.20
N GLY A 278 16.30 -0.98 -1.47
CA GLY A 278 16.42 0.31 -2.13
C GLY A 278 15.60 1.38 -1.43
N SER A 279 14.36 1.07 -1.09
CA SER A 279 13.49 1.97 -0.36
C SER A 279 14.10 2.34 1.02
N VAL A 280 14.86 1.45 1.69
CA VAL A 280 15.37 1.69 3.05
C VAL A 280 16.49 2.70 2.95
N VAL A 281 17.38 2.47 1.99
CA VAL A 281 18.43 3.41 1.64
C VAL A 281 17.81 4.74 1.23
N GLY A 282 16.78 4.72 0.39
CA GLY A 282 15.97 5.88 0.00
C GLY A 282 15.51 6.73 1.20
N SER A 283 15.16 6.10 2.32
CA SER A 283 14.68 6.79 3.53
C SER A 283 15.76 7.67 4.17
N PHE A 284 17.01 7.19 4.14
CA PHE A 284 18.15 7.87 4.72
C PHE A 284 18.69 8.96 3.80
N VAL A 285 18.67 8.74 2.47
CA VAL A 285 19.15 9.72 1.49
C VAL A 285 18.09 10.73 1.03
N ALA A 286 16.80 10.54 1.31
CA ALA A 286 15.74 11.47 0.89
C ALA A 286 16.05 12.92 1.27
N HIS A 287 16.35 13.17 2.55
CA HIS A 287 16.67 14.52 3.03
C HIS A 287 17.95 15.09 2.41
N TYR A 288 18.95 14.25 2.18
CA TYR A 288 20.20 14.66 1.54
C TYR A 288 19.99 15.06 0.08
N LEU A 289 19.25 14.24 -0.68
CA LEU A 289 18.91 14.52 -2.08
C LEU A 289 18.07 15.78 -2.22
N GLU A 290 17.08 15.97 -1.34
CA GLU A 290 16.28 17.20 -1.32
C GLU A 290 17.13 18.45 -1.08
N ARG A 291 18.10 18.41 -0.15
CA ARG A 291 18.99 19.54 0.12
C ARG A 291 19.98 19.81 -1.01
N LEU A 292 20.46 18.77 -1.67
CA LEU A 292 21.47 18.89 -2.73
C LEU A 292 20.85 19.33 -4.07
N LEU A 293 19.68 18.78 -4.42
CA LEU A 293 19.09 18.89 -5.75
C LEU A 293 17.83 19.77 -5.78
N GLY A 294 17.24 20.07 -4.62
CA GLY A 294 15.91 20.68 -4.56
C GLY A 294 14.79 19.64 -4.68
N ARG A 295 13.56 20.02 -4.32
CA ARG A 295 12.42 19.09 -4.20
C ARG A 295 11.93 18.61 -5.56
N ALA A 296 11.84 19.51 -6.54
CA ALA A 296 11.37 19.23 -7.88
C ALA A 296 12.28 18.25 -8.62
N ARG A 297 13.59 18.48 -8.61
CA ARG A 297 14.56 17.57 -9.26
C ARG A 297 14.60 16.21 -8.57
N THR A 298 14.54 16.22 -7.24
CA THR A 298 14.47 14.99 -6.44
C THR A 298 13.25 14.15 -6.83
N LEU A 299 12.08 14.77 -7.03
CA LEU A 299 10.89 14.10 -7.53
C LEU A 299 11.08 13.54 -8.94
N VAL A 300 11.59 14.32 -9.88
CA VAL A 300 11.83 13.86 -11.27
C VAL A 300 12.74 12.63 -11.30
N LEU A 301 13.86 12.67 -10.56
CA LEU A 301 14.79 11.54 -10.48
C LEU A 301 14.15 10.32 -9.83
N SER A 302 13.33 10.53 -8.80
CA SER A 302 12.61 9.46 -8.11
C SER A 302 11.62 8.74 -9.03
N PHE A 303 10.86 9.49 -9.83
CA PHE A 303 9.94 8.90 -10.81
C PHE A 303 10.70 8.27 -11.98
N LEU A 304 11.79 8.87 -12.44
CA LEU A 304 12.65 8.27 -13.46
C LEU A 304 13.19 6.91 -13.00
N ALA A 305 13.61 6.80 -11.73
CA ALA A 305 14.00 5.54 -11.12
C ALA A 305 12.85 4.51 -11.14
N GLY A 306 11.63 4.92 -10.83
CA GLY A 306 10.44 4.06 -10.94
C GLY A 306 10.16 3.57 -12.37
N THR A 307 10.42 4.40 -13.38
CA THR A 307 10.27 4.02 -14.81
C THR A 307 11.21 2.87 -15.19
N LEU A 308 12.40 2.81 -14.59
CA LEU A 308 13.35 1.71 -14.82
C LEU A 308 12.76 0.36 -14.37
N VAL A 309 12.05 0.34 -13.24
CA VAL A 309 11.37 -0.87 -12.72
C VAL A 309 10.37 -1.42 -13.74
N ALA A 310 9.61 -0.53 -14.38
CA ALA A 310 8.60 -0.94 -15.36
C ALA A 310 9.24 -1.35 -16.70
N GLY A 311 10.25 -0.63 -17.17
CA GLY A 311 10.77 -0.74 -18.55
C GLY A 311 11.95 -1.69 -18.75
N VAL A 312 12.87 -1.83 -17.79
CA VAL A 312 14.12 -2.59 -17.97
C VAL A 312 13.88 -4.08 -18.27
N PRO A 313 12.90 -4.77 -17.65
CA PRO A 313 12.59 -6.17 -18.01
C PRO A 313 12.12 -6.37 -19.47
N ALA A 314 11.82 -5.29 -20.21
CA ALA A 314 11.53 -5.38 -21.65
C ALA A 314 12.76 -5.74 -22.48
N VAL A 315 13.93 -5.23 -22.10
CA VAL A 315 15.17 -5.29 -22.88
C VAL A 315 16.16 -6.33 -22.37
N THR A 316 16.05 -6.75 -21.10
CA THR A 316 16.96 -7.73 -20.51
C THR A 316 16.23 -8.72 -19.62
N ALA A 317 16.71 -9.95 -19.59
CA ALA A 317 16.31 -10.99 -18.65
C ALA A 317 17.35 -11.22 -17.55
N ASN A 318 18.41 -10.41 -17.50
CA ASN A 318 19.47 -10.54 -16.51
C ASN A 318 18.94 -10.10 -15.12
N ALA A 319 18.77 -11.07 -14.22
CA ALA A 319 18.23 -10.85 -12.88
C ALA A 319 19.04 -9.83 -12.06
N TYR A 320 20.36 -9.72 -12.26
CA TYR A 320 21.19 -8.74 -11.55
C TYR A 320 20.89 -7.31 -12.01
N LEU A 321 20.76 -7.08 -13.32
CA LEU A 321 20.41 -5.76 -13.86
C LEU A 321 19.00 -5.35 -13.43
N ILE A 322 18.04 -6.28 -13.50
CA ILE A 322 16.67 -6.03 -13.02
C ILE A 322 16.69 -5.70 -11.52
N GLY A 323 17.43 -6.48 -10.71
CA GLY A 323 17.57 -6.24 -9.27
C GLY A 323 18.17 -4.87 -8.93
N ILE A 324 19.19 -4.42 -9.66
CA ILE A 324 19.75 -3.06 -9.50
C ILE A 324 18.67 -2.00 -9.78
N THR A 325 17.90 -2.17 -10.86
CA THR A 325 16.86 -1.20 -11.22
C THR A 325 15.68 -1.21 -10.25
N PHE A 326 15.37 -2.36 -9.67
CA PHE A 326 14.37 -2.50 -8.62
C PHE A 326 14.83 -1.83 -7.33
N PHE A 327 16.11 -1.97 -6.98
CA PHE A 327 16.72 -1.23 -5.87
C PHE A 327 16.66 0.28 -6.09
N VAL A 328 17.12 0.77 -7.23
CA VAL A 328 17.08 2.20 -7.56
C VAL A 328 15.63 2.72 -7.58
N GLY A 329 14.71 1.95 -8.17
CA GLY A 329 13.29 2.27 -8.20
C GLY A 329 12.65 2.32 -6.82
N GLY A 330 12.94 1.36 -5.95
CA GLY A 330 12.49 1.38 -4.55
C GLY A 330 12.97 2.63 -3.81
N ALA A 331 14.24 2.99 -3.96
CA ALA A 331 14.77 4.24 -3.40
C ALA A 331 13.99 5.45 -3.89
N GLY A 332 13.71 5.53 -5.19
CA GLY A 332 12.88 6.57 -5.79
C GLY A 332 11.44 6.60 -5.26
N VAL A 333 10.80 5.43 -5.10
CA VAL A 333 9.44 5.34 -4.55
C VAL A 333 9.39 5.97 -3.15
N LEU A 334 10.33 5.64 -2.27
CA LEU A 334 10.26 6.20 -0.92
C LEU A 334 10.60 7.69 -0.89
N VAL A 335 11.63 8.12 -1.62
CA VAL A 335 12.01 9.54 -1.70
C VAL A 335 10.84 10.38 -2.23
N SER A 336 10.17 9.94 -3.30
CA SER A 336 8.98 10.63 -3.83
C SER A 336 7.79 10.60 -2.86
N ASN A 337 7.61 9.53 -2.09
CA ASN A 337 6.55 9.44 -1.07
C ASN A 337 6.73 10.52 0.00
N VAL A 338 7.95 10.69 0.52
CA VAL A 338 8.27 11.71 1.53
C VAL A 338 7.95 13.11 1.01
N VAL A 339 8.39 13.45 -0.20
CA VAL A 339 8.16 14.78 -0.78
C VAL A 339 6.67 15.02 -1.04
N THR A 340 5.98 14.07 -1.67
CA THR A 340 4.56 14.24 -2.06
C THR A 340 3.62 14.29 -0.87
N VAL A 341 3.86 13.48 0.17
CA VAL A 341 3.09 13.51 1.41
C VAL A 341 3.28 14.85 2.12
N THR A 342 4.54 15.28 2.29
CA THR A 342 4.88 16.55 2.97
C THR A 342 4.28 17.74 2.25
N LEU A 343 4.42 17.79 0.92
CA LEU A 343 3.86 18.87 0.13
C LEU A 343 2.33 18.91 0.23
N ARG A 344 1.66 17.75 0.14
CA ARG A 344 0.20 17.68 0.32
C ARG A 344 -0.24 18.19 1.68
N GLN A 345 0.52 17.89 2.73
CA GLN A 345 0.23 18.37 4.08
C GLN A 345 0.35 19.89 4.19
N ARG A 346 1.33 20.50 3.50
CA ARG A 346 1.58 21.95 3.58
C ARG A 346 0.61 22.80 2.77
N ILE A 347 0.13 22.30 1.62
CA ILE A 347 -0.75 23.06 0.72
C ILE A 347 -2.25 22.82 0.94
N THR A 348 -2.59 21.88 1.83
CA THR A 348 -3.99 21.53 2.11
C THR A 348 -4.39 22.08 3.48
N PRO A 349 -5.47 22.88 3.57
CA PRO A 349 -5.98 23.36 4.85
C PRO A 349 -6.29 22.22 5.81
N ASP A 350 -6.03 22.39 7.10
CA ASP A 350 -6.20 21.36 8.14
C ASP A 350 -7.58 20.69 8.10
N ARG A 351 -8.64 21.48 7.87
CA ARG A 351 -10.03 21.00 7.78
C ARG A 351 -10.28 20.07 6.58
N LEU A 352 -9.44 20.11 5.55
CA LEU A 352 -9.56 19.33 4.31
C LEU A 352 -8.54 18.20 4.18
N LEU A 353 -7.49 18.17 5.02
CA LEU A 353 -6.39 17.19 4.92
C LEU A 353 -6.88 15.74 4.81
N GLY A 354 -7.80 15.32 5.67
CA GLY A 354 -8.34 13.96 5.66
C GLY A 354 -9.13 13.64 4.38
N ARG A 355 -9.90 14.60 3.88
CA ARG A 355 -10.73 14.47 2.66
C ARG A 355 -9.84 14.39 1.41
N VAL A 356 -8.86 15.27 1.29
CA VAL A 356 -7.89 15.30 0.19
C VAL A 356 -7.01 14.05 0.20
N ASN A 357 -6.57 13.58 1.37
CA ASN A 357 -5.82 12.34 1.49
C ASN A 357 -6.63 11.14 1.00
N SER A 358 -7.91 11.06 1.37
CA SER A 358 -8.82 9.99 0.90
C SER A 358 -8.99 10.02 -0.62
N SER A 359 -9.19 11.20 -1.21
CA SER A 359 -9.26 11.40 -2.66
C SER A 359 -7.97 10.99 -3.38
N HIS A 360 -6.81 11.35 -2.83
CA HIS A 360 -5.52 10.91 -3.37
C HIS A 360 -5.38 9.39 -3.32
N ARG A 361 -5.73 8.76 -2.20
CA ARG A 361 -5.67 7.30 -2.04
C ARG A 361 -6.55 6.56 -3.03
N LEU A 362 -7.75 7.07 -3.30
CA LEU A 362 -8.64 6.50 -4.31
C LEU A 362 -7.95 6.40 -5.68
N VAL A 363 -7.26 7.46 -6.10
CA VAL A 363 -6.51 7.45 -7.37
C VAL A 363 -5.28 6.55 -7.27
N ALA A 364 -4.49 6.68 -6.21
CA ALA A 364 -3.23 5.96 -6.06
C ALA A 364 -3.41 4.44 -5.95
N TRP A 365 -4.47 3.97 -5.28
CA TRP A 365 -4.69 2.55 -4.99
C TRP A 365 -5.74 1.95 -5.91
N GLY A 366 -6.73 2.75 -6.34
CA GLY A 366 -7.77 2.32 -7.29
C GLY A 366 -7.26 2.06 -8.70
N THR A 367 -6.09 2.60 -9.08
CA THR A 367 -5.47 2.28 -10.38
C THR A 367 -4.70 0.95 -10.40
N LYS A 368 -4.35 0.38 -9.23
CA LYS A 368 -3.67 -0.93 -9.14
C LYS A 368 -4.45 -2.07 -9.83
N PRO A 369 -5.74 -2.31 -9.54
CA PRO A 369 -6.49 -3.36 -10.24
C PRO A 369 -6.55 -3.11 -11.75
N LEU A 370 -6.72 -1.86 -12.18
CA LEU A 370 -6.71 -1.53 -13.61
C LEU A 370 -5.36 -1.91 -14.26
N GLY A 371 -4.25 -1.62 -13.57
CA GLY A 371 -2.91 -2.03 -13.98
C GLY A 371 -2.77 -3.54 -14.08
N ALA A 372 -3.17 -4.29 -13.05
CA ALA A 372 -3.09 -5.75 -13.07
C ALA A 372 -3.90 -6.36 -14.24
N ALA A 373 -5.12 -5.87 -14.48
CA ALA A 373 -5.96 -6.31 -15.58
C ALA A 373 -5.33 -6.00 -16.96
N VAL A 374 -4.90 -4.74 -17.16
CA VAL A 374 -4.23 -4.30 -18.40
C VAL A 374 -2.94 -5.10 -18.62
N GLY A 375 -2.13 -5.32 -17.58
CA GLY A 375 -0.91 -6.11 -17.65
C GLY A 375 -1.17 -7.55 -18.09
N GLY A 376 -2.18 -8.20 -17.51
CA GLY A 376 -2.58 -9.56 -17.91
C GLY A 376 -3.06 -9.65 -19.37
N VAL A 377 -3.92 -8.73 -19.80
CA VAL A 377 -4.43 -8.69 -21.18
C VAL A 377 -3.30 -8.42 -22.18
N LEU A 378 -2.46 -7.41 -21.92
CA LEU A 378 -1.31 -7.11 -22.78
C LEU A 378 -0.32 -8.27 -22.83
N ALA A 379 -0.10 -8.97 -21.72
CA ALA A 379 0.76 -10.17 -21.70
C ALA A 379 0.21 -11.29 -22.58
N GLN A 380 -1.12 -11.49 -22.59
CA GLN A 380 -1.75 -12.51 -23.43
C GLN A 380 -1.70 -12.15 -24.92
N LEU A 381 -1.91 -10.88 -25.27
CA LEU A 381 -1.98 -10.44 -26.68
C LEU A 381 -0.62 -10.17 -27.31
N LEU A 382 0.30 -9.56 -26.55
CA LEU A 382 1.57 -9.03 -27.05
C LEU A 382 2.80 -9.68 -26.40
N GLY A 383 2.61 -10.55 -25.42
CA GLY A 383 3.67 -11.20 -24.66
C GLY A 383 4.19 -10.37 -23.47
N LEU A 384 4.93 -11.03 -22.57
CA LEU A 384 5.39 -10.44 -21.30
C LEU A 384 6.31 -9.22 -21.49
N ARG A 385 7.25 -9.28 -22.45
CA ARG A 385 8.19 -8.17 -22.72
C ARG A 385 7.49 -6.90 -23.20
N ALA A 386 6.42 -7.03 -23.97
CA ALA A 386 5.64 -5.90 -24.45
C ALA A 386 4.97 -5.15 -23.27
N VAL A 387 4.50 -5.86 -22.24
CA VAL A 387 3.95 -5.23 -21.02
C VAL A 387 4.97 -4.29 -20.40
N PHE A 388 6.20 -4.77 -20.18
CA PHE A 388 7.27 -3.96 -19.59
C PHE A 388 7.63 -2.76 -20.47
N GLY A 389 7.74 -2.95 -21.79
CA GLY A 389 8.04 -1.86 -22.72
C GLY A 389 6.96 -0.78 -22.72
N ILE A 390 5.68 -1.18 -22.84
CA ILE A 390 4.55 -0.25 -22.85
C ILE A 390 4.42 0.46 -21.50
N MET A 391 4.49 -0.26 -20.38
CA MET A 391 4.38 0.35 -19.05
C MET A 391 5.57 1.24 -18.71
N GLY A 392 6.77 0.90 -19.19
CA GLY A 392 7.95 1.77 -19.15
C GLY A 392 7.74 3.07 -19.92
N LEU A 393 7.22 3.00 -21.16
CA LEU A 393 6.91 4.19 -21.96
C LEU A 393 5.79 5.04 -21.34
N VAL A 394 4.75 4.41 -20.80
CA VAL A 394 3.66 5.10 -20.09
C VAL A 394 4.20 5.84 -18.85
N SER A 395 5.08 5.20 -18.08
CA SER A 395 5.73 5.82 -16.91
C SER A 395 6.66 6.96 -17.30
N LEU A 396 7.41 6.80 -18.40
CA LEU A 396 8.28 7.84 -18.95
C LEU A 396 7.47 9.05 -19.43
N ALA A 397 6.38 8.81 -20.18
CA ALA A 397 5.47 9.86 -20.64
C ALA A 397 4.82 10.62 -19.48
N ALA A 398 4.55 9.94 -18.35
CA ALA A 398 4.01 10.56 -17.15
C ALA A 398 4.96 11.61 -16.54
N LEU A 399 6.27 11.55 -16.82
CA LEU A 399 7.21 12.61 -16.39
C LEU A 399 6.89 13.96 -17.03
N ALA A 400 6.19 14.00 -18.17
CA ALA A 400 5.71 15.24 -18.76
C ALA A 400 4.73 15.99 -17.82
N LEU A 401 4.06 15.30 -16.90
CA LEU A 401 3.20 15.92 -15.88
C LEU A 401 3.99 16.75 -14.87
N LEU A 402 5.28 16.47 -14.69
CA LEU A 402 6.19 17.25 -13.85
C LEU A 402 6.71 18.51 -14.53
N THR A 403 6.42 18.74 -15.81
CA THR A 403 6.77 20.00 -16.46
C THR A 403 6.13 21.18 -15.72
N GLY A 404 6.93 22.18 -15.36
CA GLY A 404 6.49 23.32 -14.56
C GLY A 404 6.25 23.04 -13.07
N VAL A 405 6.61 21.85 -12.57
CA VAL A 405 6.78 21.62 -11.13
C VAL A 405 8.20 22.07 -10.77
N THR A 406 8.32 23.27 -10.19
CA THR A 406 9.59 23.83 -9.73
C THR A 406 9.55 24.05 -8.22
N ASP A 407 10.71 24.19 -7.58
CA ASP A 407 10.77 24.50 -6.15
C ASP A 407 10.03 25.81 -5.84
N GLN A 408 10.17 26.81 -6.70
CA GLN A 408 9.41 28.06 -6.61
C GLN A 408 7.90 27.81 -6.68
N ALA A 409 7.41 26.99 -7.61
CA ALA A 409 5.98 26.69 -7.71
C ALA A 409 5.45 25.95 -6.47
N MET A 410 6.28 25.11 -5.83
CA MET A 410 5.94 24.47 -4.56
C MET A 410 5.90 25.50 -3.43
N GLU A 411 6.91 26.37 -3.33
CA GLU A 411 6.98 27.43 -2.31
C GLU A 411 5.82 28.42 -2.42
N THR A 412 5.46 28.84 -3.64
CA THR A 412 4.30 29.72 -3.89
C THR A 412 3.02 29.05 -3.44
N ALA A 413 2.80 27.79 -3.81
CA ALA A 413 1.60 27.05 -3.40
C ALA A 413 1.51 26.85 -1.88
N GLU A 414 2.66 26.73 -1.20
CA GLU A 414 2.72 26.66 0.27
C GLU A 414 2.41 28.02 0.92
N ARG A 415 2.86 29.13 0.33
CA ARG A 415 2.54 30.49 0.81
C ARG A 415 1.06 30.82 0.62
N ASP A 416 0.48 30.45 -0.52
CA ASP A 416 -0.93 30.69 -0.83
C ASP A 416 -1.90 29.87 0.05
N ALA A 417 -1.38 28.86 0.75
CA ALA A 417 -2.17 27.99 1.63
C ALA A 417 -2.22 28.45 3.10
N VAL A 418 -1.34 29.37 3.50
CA VAL A 418 -1.28 30.03 4.83
C VAL A 418 -2.10 31.30 4.79
#